data_AF-S0IVX8-F1
#
_entry.id   AF-S0IVX8-F1
#
_cell.length_a   1.000
_cell.length_b   1.000
_cell.length_c   1.000
_cell.angle_alpha   90.00
_cell.angle_beta   90.00
_cell.angle_gamma   90.00
#
_symmetry.space_group_name_H-M   'P 1'
#
loop_
_entity.id
_entity.type
_entity.pdbx_description
1 polymer ?
#
loop_
_entity_poly.entity_id
_entity_poly.type
_entity_poly.pdbx_seq_one_letter_code
_entity_poly.pdbx_strand_id
1 'polypeptide(L)'
;MEKKKVENRYGVQVGDIFSENRLNCNNSFFCQVVALHGESKVEVREIDKICVAFDGYYKGIVPLPGIWQSHRTHILTVQEWKGKLGLFFMDFWDGHLAYLDRSETHMYMELHERDDIPFYFRDYYPEIAEQLDLKTGSGVYALERPFKWMDDDYRAVIRYPDGREVETVLRELMRSDKISQKWRAFEAEIRHISEEPGPFQWWDEQKQIMFEGLKSSLNKNIR
;
A
#
# COMPACT_ATOMS: atom_id res chain seq x y z
N MET A 1 31.97 25.04 -1.41
CA MET A 1 31.98 23.91 -2.36
C MET A 1 30.52 23.54 -2.62
N GLU A 2 29.98 23.89 -3.78
CA GLU A 2 28.66 23.42 -4.17
C GLU A 2 28.72 21.89 -4.31
N LYS A 3 27.83 21.18 -3.60
CA LYS A 3 27.69 19.73 -3.79
C LYS A 3 27.19 19.51 -5.21
N LYS A 4 28.02 18.86 -6.04
CA LYS A 4 27.65 18.47 -7.40
C LYS A 4 26.36 17.66 -7.32
N LYS A 5 25.31 18.12 -8.00
CA LYS A 5 24.02 17.41 -8.05
C LYS A 5 24.28 16.02 -8.65
N VAL A 6 23.95 14.97 -7.90
CA VAL A 6 24.02 13.60 -8.39
C VAL A 6 22.83 13.41 -9.31
N GLU A 7 23.08 13.09 -10.58
CA GLU A 7 22.05 12.85 -11.58
C GLU A 7 22.04 11.37 -11.96
N ASN A 8 20.86 10.77 -11.91
CA ASN A 8 20.64 9.40 -12.37
C ASN A 8 20.34 9.44 -13.87
N ARG A 9 21.00 8.60 -14.67
CA ARG A 9 20.88 8.57 -16.14
C ARG A 9 19.49 8.19 -16.63
N TYR A 10 18.69 7.53 -15.79
CA TYR A 10 17.31 7.16 -16.05
C TYR A 10 16.32 8.25 -15.61
N GLY A 11 16.84 9.40 -15.16
CA GLY A 11 16.04 10.54 -14.71
C GLY A 11 15.37 10.34 -13.35
N VAL A 12 15.68 9.27 -12.61
CA VAL A 12 15.11 8.99 -11.28
C VAL A 12 15.48 10.08 -10.28
N GLN A 13 14.53 10.48 -9.44
CA GLN A 13 14.69 11.56 -8.47
C GLN A 13 14.46 11.06 -7.04
N VAL A 14 15.00 11.80 -6.05
CA VAL A 14 14.64 11.59 -4.66
C VAL A 14 13.15 11.90 -4.49
N GLY A 15 12.42 11.01 -3.84
CA GLY A 15 10.97 11.07 -3.70
C GLY A 15 10.20 10.19 -4.68
N ASP A 16 10.82 9.77 -5.80
CA ASP A 16 10.21 8.82 -6.74
C ASP A 16 9.84 7.52 -6.01
N ILE A 17 8.68 6.95 -6.36
CA ILE A 17 8.18 5.70 -5.79
C ILE A 17 8.21 4.60 -6.84
N PHE A 18 8.79 3.47 -6.46
CA PHE A 18 8.67 2.22 -7.20
C PHE A 18 7.58 1.37 -6.55
N SER A 19 6.75 0.74 -7.36
CA SER A 19 5.62 -0.06 -6.88
C SER A 19 5.50 -1.40 -7.57
N GLU A 20 5.10 -2.41 -6.81
CA GLU A 20 4.61 -3.68 -7.31
C GLU A 20 3.15 -3.81 -6.87
N ASN A 21 2.24 -3.38 -7.73
CA ASN A 21 0.81 -3.44 -7.44
C ASN A 21 0.28 -4.85 -7.76
N ARG A 22 0.05 -5.65 -6.72
CA ARG A 22 -0.63 -6.94 -6.82
C ARG A 22 -2.14 -6.75 -6.65
N LEU A 23 -2.94 -7.73 -7.09
CA LEU A 23 -4.42 -7.70 -7.17
C LEU A 23 -5.17 -7.29 -5.89
N ASN A 24 -4.50 -7.18 -4.74
CA ASN A 24 -5.13 -6.79 -3.48
C ASN A 24 -4.17 -6.03 -2.56
N CYS A 25 -4.78 -5.48 -1.49
CA CYS A 25 -4.12 -4.72 -0.46
C CYS A 25 -2.81 -5.31 0.07
N ASN A 26 -2.91 -6.55 0.51
CA ASN A 26 -1.96 -7.11 1.47
C ASN A 26 -0.65 -7.51 0.79
N ASN A 27 -0.65 -7.49 -0.54
CA ASN A 27 0.44 -7.93 -1.38
C ASN A 27 1.05 -6.77 -2.19
N SER A 28 0.57 -5.53 -2.02
CA SER A 28 1.18 -4.37 -2.67
C SER A 28 2.50 -4.02 -1.98
N PHE A 29 3.55 -3.78 -2.77
CA PHE A 29 4.86 -3.39 -2.27
C PHE A 29 5.24 -2.00 -2.83
N PHE A 30 5.74 -1.11 -1.97
CA PHE A 30 6.15 0.23 -2.35
C PHE A 30 7.48 0.60 -1.70
N CYS A 31 8.38 1.20 -2.49
CA CYS A 31 9.60 1.78 -1.97
C CYS A 31 9.84 3.18 -2.54
N GLN A 32 10.22 4.13 -1.67
CA GLN A 32 10.56 5.49 -2.06
C GLN A 32 12.07 5.65 -2.16
N VAL A 33 12.53 6.35 -3.19
CA VAL A 33 13.92 6.78 -3.35
C VAL A 33 14.26 7.85 -2.31
N VAL A 34 15.24 7.57 -1.44
CA VAL A 34 15.72 8.48 -0.40
C VAL A 34 17.06 9.15 -0.77
N ALA A 35 17.85 8.53 -1.66
CA ALA A 35 19.08 9.13 -2.19
C ALA A 35 19.45 8.55 -3.56
N LEU A 36 20.24 9.30 -4.32
CA LEU A 36 20.81 8.87 -5.61
C LEU A 36 22.29 8.48 -5.41
N HIS A 37 22.70 7.38 -6.03
CA HIS A 37 24.06 6.83 -5.91
C HIS A 37 24.68 6.65 -7.29
N GLY A 38 25.31 7.72 -7.80
CA GLY A 38 25.89 7.72 -9.14
C GLY A 38 24.84 7.64 -10.24
N GLU A 39 25.23 7.13 -11.40
CA GLU A 39 24.41 7.23 -12.62
C GLU A 39 23.25 6.23 -12.68
N SER A 40 23.33 5.09 -11.99
CA SER A 40 22.36 4.00 -12.15
C SER A 40 21.80 3.42 -10.86
N LYS A 41 22.33 3.80 -9.69
CA LYS A 41 21.88 3.26 -8.41
C LYS A 41 21.06 4.29 -7.63
N VAL A 42 20.13 3.77 -6.86
CA VAL A 42 19.27 4.52 -5.96
C VAL A 42 19.26 3.83 -4.62
N GLU A 43 19.17 4.62 -3.56
CA GLU A 43 18.87 4.13 -2.23
C GLU A 43 17.39 4.29 -2.00
N VAL A 44 16.73 3.19 -1.64
CA VAL A 44 15.29 3.15 -1.41
C VAL A 44 14.96 2.69 0.00
N ARG A 45 13.75 3.04 0.43
CA ARG A 45 13.17 2.59 1.69
C ARG A 45 11.73 2.14 1.48
N GLU A 46 11.38 1.03 2.11
CA GLU A 46 10.04 0.46 2.07
C GLU A 46 9.04 1.30 2.88
N ILE A 47 7.86 1.52 2.29
CA ILE A 47 6.77 2.29 2.89
C ILE A 47 5.93 1.36 3.76
N ASP A 48 5.77 1.71 5.04
CA ASP A 48 4.99 0.97 6.04
C ASP A 48 3.50 1.08 5.78
N LYS A 49 3.04 2.31 5.58
CA LYS A 49 1.63 2.63 5.56
C LYS A 49 1.18 2.97 4.16
N ILE A 50 0.09 2.34 3.80
CA ILE A 50 -0.60 2.50 2.54
C ILE A 50 -2.07 2.72 2.88
N CYS A 51 -2.75 3.50 2.07
CA CYS A 51 -4.16 3.82 2.23
C CYS A 51 -4.94 3.31 1.02
N VAL A 52 -6.22 3.08 1.23
CA VAL A 52 -7.15 2.87 0.11
C VAL A 52 -7.71 4.22 -0.27
N ALA A 53 -7.58 4.59 -1.55
CA ALA A 53 -8.11 5.85 -2.06
C ALA A 53 -9.24 5.60 -3.07
N PHE A 54 -10.22 6.48 -3.18
CA PHE A 54 -11.25 6.44 -4.23
C PHE A 54 -11.82 7.83 -4.53
N ASP A 55 -12.34 8.04 -5.74
CA ASP A 55 -13.06 9.27 -6.14
C ASP A 55 -14.55 9.01 -6.47
N GLY A 56 -14.99 7.76 -6.38
CA GLY A 56 -16.34 7.33 -6.75
C GLY A 56 -16.42 6.65 -8.13
N TYR A 57 -15.37 6.74 -8.93
CA TYR A 57 -15.22 6.02 -10.21
C TYR A 57 -14.04 5.06 -10.17
N TYR A 58 -12.92 5.51 -9.59
CA TYR A 58 -11.70 4.77 -9.43
C TYR A 58 -11.44 4.48 -7.95
N LYS A 59 -10.72 3.39 -7.69
CA LYS A 59 -10.16 3.05 -6.38
C LYS A 59 -8.67 2.82 -6.55
N GLY A 60 -7.90 2.91 -5.50
CA GLY A 60 -6.46 2.66 -5.56
C GLY A 60 -5.88 2.25 -4.23
N ILE A 61 -4.64 1.79 -4.33
CA ILE A 61 -3.78 1.53 -3.19
C ILE A 61 -2.66 2.55 -3.28
N VAL A 62 -2.71 3.53 -2.38
CA VAL A 62 -1.81 4.67 -2.43
C VAL A 62 -0.84 4.58 -1.25
N PRO A 63 0.47 4.59 -1.47
CA PRO A 63 1.42 4.66 -0.38
C PRO A 63 1.34 6.00 0.32
N LEU A 64 1.59 6.01 1.63
CA LEU A 64 1.75 7.25 2.41
C LEU A 64 3.26 7.53 2.52
N PRO A 65 3.82 8.41 1.66
CA PRO A 65 5.25 8.63 1.62
C PRO A 65 5.74 9.21 2.96
N GLY A 66 6.96 8.87 3.38
CA GLY A 66 7.50 9.34 4.65
C GLY A 66 7.21 8.43 5.85
N ILE A 67 6.29 7.47 5.72
CA ILE A 67 5.96 6.52 6.78
C ILE A 67 6.66 5.20 6.48
N TRP A 68 7.81 4.98 7.11
CA TRP A 68 8.75 3.91 6.76
C TRP A 68 8.59 2.67 7.62
N GLN A 69 8.60 1.49 7.00
CA GLN A 69 8.46 0.23 7.73
C GLN A 69 9.72 -0.07 8.56
N SER A 70 10.86 0.37 8.04
CA SER A 70 12.16 0.22 8.67
C SER A 70 13.04 1.44 8.43
N HIS A 71 13.98 1.67 9.34
CA HIS A 71 15.10 2.60 9.10
C HIS A 71 16.10 2.05 8.08
N ARG A 72 16.05 0.74 7.79
CA ARG A 72 16.91 0.11 6.79
C ARG A 72 16.64 0.70 5.41
N THR A 73 17.71 0.89 4.66
CA THR A 73 17.68 1.33 3.27
C THR A 73 18.39 0.29 2.41
N HIS A 74 18.03 0.27 1.13
CA HIS A 74 18.57 -0.67 0.17
C HIS A 74 19.11 0.09 -1.02
N ILE A 75 20.38 -0.13 -1.35
CA ILE A 75 20.98 0.44 -2.55
C ILE A 75 20.76 -0.55 -3.69
N LEU A 76 19.92 -0.17 -4.63
CA LEU A 76 19.49 -0.99 -5.75
C LEU A 76 19.90 -0.33 -7.07
N THR A 77 20.15 -1.16 -8.09
CA THR A 77 20.42 -0.69 -9.44
C THR A 77 19.10 -0.55 -10.20
N VAL A 78 18.86 0.63 -10.77
CA VAL A 78 17.74 0.87 -11.69
C VAL A 78 18.00 0.11 -12.98
N GLN A 79 17.03 -0.68 -13.42
CA GLN A 79 17.08 -1.42 -14.68
C GLN A 79 15.85 -1.12 -15.51
N GLU A 80 15.95 -1.38 -16.81
CA GLU A 80 14.82 -1.25 -17.73
C GLU A 80 14.32 -2.64 -18.13
N TRP A 81 13.03 -2.89 -17.91
CA TRP A 81 12.35 -4.12 -18.29
C TRP A 81 11.09 -3.79 -19.06
N LYS A 82 10.99 -4.31 -20.30
CA LYS A 82 9.83 -4.11 -21.18
C LYS A 82 9.44 -2.63 -21.35
N GLY A 83 10.43 -1.73 -21.41
CA GLY A 83 10.21 -0.28 -21.55
C GLY A 83 9.78 0.44 -20.26
N LYS A 84 9.80 -0.24 -19.11
CA LYS A 84 9.57 0.36 -17.79
C LYS A 84 10.84 0.30 -16.95
N LEU A 85 11.14 1.37 -16.24
CA LEU A 85 12.21 1.38 -15.25
C LEU A 85 11.75 0.61 -14.01
N GLY A 86 12.63 -0.16 -13.39
CA GLY A 86 12.29 -0.91 -12.20
C GLY A 86 13.48 -1.14 -11.27
N LEU A 87 13.15 -1.70 -10.11
CA LEU A 87 14.06 -2.21 -9.11
C LEU A 87 13.70 -3.66 -8.80
N PHE A 88 14.72 -4.51 -8.75
CA PHE A 88 14.59 -5.84 -8.19
C PHE A 88 15.02 -5.80 -6.73
N PHE A 89 14.12 -6.18 -5.84
CA PHE A 89 14.31 -6.23 -4.40
C PHE A 89 14.10 -7.66 -3.93
N MET A 90 14.99 -8.19 -3.09
CA MET A 90 14.74 -9.46 -2.42
C MET A 90 14.56 -9.22 -0.95
N ASP A 91 13.44 -9.68 -0.41
CA ASP A 91 13.26 -9.80 1.03
C ASP A 91 13.47 -11.25 1.49
N PHE A 92 13.08 -11.55 2.72
CA PHE A 92 13.24 -12.90 3.28
C PHE A 92 12.25 -13.91 2.68
N TRP A 93 11.16 -13.44 2.06
CA TRP A 93 10.04 -14.25 1.62
C TRP A 93 10.05 -14.46 0.10
N ASP A 94 10.36 -13.44 -0.69
CA ASP A 94 10.35 -13.51 -2.16
C ASP A 94 11.17 -12.40 -2.85
N GLY A 95 11.32 -12.53 -4.17
CA GLY A 95 11.79 -11.47 -5.05
C GLY A 95 10.64 -10.57 -5.50
N HIS A 96 10.81 -9.28 -5.29
CA HIS A 96 9.93 -8.20 -5.71
C HIS A 96 10.49 -7.49 -6.93
N LEU A 97 9.62 -7.25 -7.92
CA LEU A 97 9.95 -6.46 -9.10
C LEU A 97 9.07 -5.22 -9.13
N ALA A 98 9.57 -4.14 -8.54
CA ALA A 98 8.86 -2.88 -8.43
C ALA A 98 9.22 -1.98 -9.62
N TYR A 99 8.21 -1.38 -10.25
CA TYR A 99 8.40 -0.50 -11.39
C TYR A 99 8.27 0.96 -10.96
N LEU A 100 9.09 1.83 -11.55
CA LEU A 100 8.93 3.26 -11.43
C LEU A 100 7.67 3.61 -12.20
N ASP A 101 6.67 4.09 -11.48
CA ASP A 101 5.48 4.63 -12.12
C ASP A 101 5.36 6.11 -11.80
N ARG A 102 5.51 6.92 -12.84
CA ARG A 102 5.29 8.37 -12.78
C ARG A 102 3.89 8.76 -13.19
N SER A 103 3.13 7.80 -13.69
CA SER A 103 1.73 8.03 -13.95
C SER A 103 1.02 7.88 -12.61
N GLU A 104 0.43 8.98 -12.14
CA GLU A 104 -0.51 8.95 -11.01
C GLU A 104 -1.56 7.85 -11.25
N THR A 105 -1.86 7.53 -12.51
CA THR A 105 -2.88 6.61 -12.98
C THR A 105 -2.74 5.12 -12.62
N HIS A 106 -1.54 4.56 -12.42
CA HIS A 106 -1.38 3.10 -12.21
C HIS A 106 -1.39 2.68 -10.73
N MET A 107 -1.47 3.65 -9.80
CA MET A 107 -1.73 3.36 -8.39
C MET A 107 -3.22 3.06 -8.13
N TYR A 108 -4.05 3.22 -9.16
CA TYR A 108 -5.48 3.01 -9.12
C TYR A 108 -5.84 1.65 -9.72
N MET A 109 -6.52 0.82 -8.92
CA MET A 109 -7.24 -0.35 -9.45
C MET A 109 -8.61 0.13 -9.91
N GLU A 110 -8.91 -0.02 -11.19
CA GLU A 110 -10.25 0.23 -11.70
C GLU A 110 -11.25 -0.64 -10.91
N LEU A 111 -12.27 0.00 -10.33
CA LEU A 111 -13.35 -0.72 -9.66
C LEU A 111 -14.13 -1.46 -10.73
N HIS A 112 -13.98 -2.77 -10.76
CA HIS A 112 -14.97 -3.59 -11.44
C HIS A 112 -16.16 -3.71 -10.49
N GLU A 113 -17.38 -3.43 -10.97
CA GLU A 113 -18.67 -3.58 -10.26
C GLU A 113 -18.90 -4.98 -9.65
N ARG A 114 -17.98 -5.91 -9.85
CA ARG A 114 -17.99 -7.28 -9.32
C ARG A 114 -17.34 -7.43 -7.95
N ASP A 115 -16.70 -6.40 -7.41
CA ASP A 115 -16.14 -6.47 -6.08
C ASP A 115 -17.27 -6.33 -5.06
N ASP A 116 -17.56 -7.42 -4.36
CA ASP A 116 -18.63 -7.60 -3.37
C ASP A 116 -18.62 -6.65 -2.14
N ILE A 117 -17.87 -5.54 -2.22
CA ILE A 117 -17.86 -4.45 -1.24
C ILE A 117 -18.65 -3.28 -1.86
N PRO A 118 -19.92 -3.06 -1.44
CA PRO A 118 -20.79 -2.05 -2.02
C PRO A 118 -20.28 -0.63 -1.71
N PHE A 119 -19.49 -0.09 -2.62
CA PHE A 119 -18.98 1.27 -2.56
C PHE A 119 -19.90 2.19 -3.36
N TYR A 120 -20.83 2.89 -2.69
CA TYR A 120 -21.86 3.73 -3.34
C TYR A 120 -21.69 5.24 -3.04
N PHE A 121 -20.47 5.69 -2.71
CA PHE A 121 -20.20 7.10 -2.40
C PHE A 121 -20.73 8.06 -3.46
N ARG A 122 -20.60 7.70 -4.74
CA ARG A 122 -21.13 8.49 -5.86
C ARG A 122 -22.66 8.65 -5.81
N ASP A 123 -23.40 7.63 -5.43
CA ASP A 123 -24.87 7.66 -5.48
C ASP A 123 -25.47 8.52 -4.35
N TYR A 124 -24.78 8.62 -3.22
CA TYR A 124 -25.26 9.35 -2.03
C TYR A 124 -24.59 10.70 -1.82
N TYR A 125 -23.39 10.88 -2.37
CA TYR A 125 -22.65 12.13 -2.36
C TYR A 125 -22.25 12.54 -3.79
N PRO A 126 -23.19 12.62 -4.75
CA PRO A 126 -22.88 12.88 -6.15
C PRO A 126 -22.18 14.22 -6.34
N GLU A 127 -22.58 15.25 -5.60
CA GLU A 127 -21.97 16.59 -5.68
C GLU A 127 -20.52 16.58 -5.19
N ILE A 128 -20.19 15.70 -4.23
CA ILE A 128 -18.81 15.54 -3.76
C ILE A 128 -18.03 14.71 -4.78
N ALA A 129 -18.56 13.57 -5.21
CA ALA A 129 -17.90 12.66 -6.14
C ALA A 129 -17.57 13.32 -7.50
N GLU A 130 -18.44 14.20 -8.00
CA GLU A 130 -18.18 14.97 -9.24
C GLU A 130 -16.95 15.89 -9.14
N GLN A 131 -16.55 16.28 -7.92
CA GLN A 131 -15.39 17.15 -7.69
C GLN A 131 -14.09 16.36 -7.48
N LEU A 132 -14.17 15.06 -7.15
CA LEU A 132 -12.99 14.27 -6.83
C LEU A 132 -12.41 13.66 -8.11
N ASP A 133 -11.09 13.72 -8.23
CA ASP A 133 -10.32 13.03 -9.25
C ASP A 133 -9.03 12.54 -8.63
N LEU A 134 -8.94 11.22 -8.43
CA LEU A 134 -7.76 10.59 -7.85
C LEU A 134 -6.48 10.94 -8.62
N LYS A 135 -6.56 11.13 -9.94
CA LYS A 135 -5.39 11.49 -10.74
C LYS A 135 -4.80 12.83 -10.31
N THR A 136 -5.62 13.75 -9.83
CA THR A 136 -5.17 15.06 -9.33
C THR A 136 -4.77 15.05 -7.86
N GLY A 137 -4.84 13.88 -7.20
CA GLY A 137 -4.59 13.76 -5.76
C GLY A 137 -5.76 14.23 -4.89
N SER A 138 -6.94 14.44 -5.47
CA SER A 138 -8.19 14.62 -4.72
C SER A 138 -8.95 13.30 -4.66
N GLY A 139 -9.68 13.05 -3.58
CA GLY A 139 -10.29 11.76 -3.34
C GLY A 139 -10.58 11.55 -1.86
N VAL A 140 -11.14 10.40 -1.55
CA VAL A 140 -11.24 9.93 -0.18
C VAL A 140 -10.11 8.95 0.08
N TYR A 141 -9.43 9.13 1.21
CA TYR A 141 -8.28 8.35 1.64
C TYR A 141 -8.61 7.68 2.96
N ALA A 142 -8.74 6.37 2.95
CA ALA A 142 -8.87 5.56 4.16
C ALA A 142 -7.48 5.20 4.69
N LEU A 143 -7.06 5.91 5.74
CA LEU A 143 -5.66 6.04 6.16
C LEU A 143 -5.12 4.84 6.95
N GLU A 144 -5.97 3.84 7.20
CA GLU A 144 -5.63 2.70 8.04
C GLU A 144 -5.74 1.39 7.25
N ARG A 145 -4.67 0.61 7.30
CA ARG A 145 -4.57 -0.73 6.74
C ARG A 145 -4.10 -1.76 7.77
N PRO A 146 -4.48 -3.03 7.56
CA PRO A 146 -5.55 -3.47 6.66
C PRO A 146 -6.93 -3.23 7.28
N PHE A 147 -7.96 -3.05 6.45
CA PHE A 147 -9.33 -3.19 6.93
C PHE A 147 -9.51 -4.62 7.41
N LYS A 148 -9.57 -4.81 8.73
CA LYS A 148 -9.75 -6.14 9.32
C LYS A 148 -11.15 -6.64 8.99
N TRP A 149 -12.17 -5.78 9.14
CA TRP A 149 -13.59 -6.09 8.94
C TRP A 149 -14.31 -4.98 8.15
N MET A 150 -15.41 -5.32 7.47
CA MET A 150 -16.22 -4.40 6.65
C MET A 150 -16.97 -3.35 7.48
N ASP A 151 -17.19 -3.61 8.78
CA ASP A 151 -17.91 -2.73 9.71
C ASP A 151 -16.99 -1.95 10.67
N ASP A 152 -15.68 -2.00 10.45
CA ASP A 152 -14.73 -1.27 11.29
C ASP A 152 -14.81 0.25 11.02
N ASP A 153 -14.80 1.04 12.09
CA ASP A 153 -14.88 2.50 12.05
C ASP A 153 -13.50 3.13 11.72
N TYR A 154 -12.96 2.81 10.55
CA TYR A 154 -11.66 3.35 10.11
C TYR A 154 -11.73 4.84 9.78
N ARG A 155 -10.69 5.57 10.15
CA ARG A 155 -10.56 6.99 9.80
C ARG A 155 -10.34 7.15 8.29
N ALA A 156 -11.13 8.02 7.69
CA ALA A 156 -10.98 8.45 6.31
C ALA A 156 -10.88 9.98 6.22
N VAL A 157 -10.23 10.46 5.17
CA VAL A 157 -10.10 11.89 4.87
C VAL A 157 -10.56 12.12 3.45
N ILE A 158 -11.51 13.02 3.26
CA ILE A 158 -11.89 13.55 1.95
C ILE A 158 -10.98 14.74 1.67
N ARG A 159 -10.12 14.62 0.65
CA ARG A 159 -9.27 15.70 0.15
C ARG A 159 -9.87 16.23 -1.14
N TYR A 160 -10.17 17.52 -1.14
CA TYR A 160 -10.73 18.23 -2.28
C TYR A 160 -9.63 18.81 -3.19
N PRO A 161 -9.95 19.15 -4.46
CA PRO A 161 -8.99 19.74 -5.39
C PRO A 161 -8.39 21.08 -4.92
N ASP A 162 -9.11 21.82 -4.08
CA ASP A 162 -8.66 23.08 -3.48
C ASP A 162 -7.67 22.88 -2.31
N GLY A 163 -7.33 21.63 -1.98
CA GLY A 163 -6.44 21.26 -0.87
C GLY A 163 -7.15 21.18 0.48
N ARG A 164 -8.46 21.44 0.56
CA ARG A 164 -9.23 21.26 1.78
C ARG A 164 -9.33 19.78 2.13
N GLU A 165 -9.18 19.48 3.41
CA GLU A 165 -9.32 18.13 3.95
C GLU A 165 -10.47 18.08 4.97
N VAL A 166 -11.29 17.04 4.89
CA VAL A 166 -12.40 16.79 5.83
C VAL A 166 -12.27 15.37 6.36
N GLU A 167 -12.17 15.24 7.69
CA GLU A 167 -12.16 13.93 8.34
C GLU A 167 -13.55 13.33 8.40
N THR A 168 -13.62 12.01 8.25
CA THR A 168 -14.86 11.22 8.31
C THR A 168 -14.53 9.79 8.73
N VAL A 169 -15.55 8.96 8.95
CA VAL A 169 -15.41 7.53 9.18
C VAL A 169 -15.71 6.82 7.88
N LEU A 170 -14.81 5.93 7.44
CA LEU A 170 -14.97 5.18 6.19
C LEU A 170 -16.32 4.46 6.13
N ARG A 171 -16.76 3.91 7.26
CA ARG A 171 -18.06 3.25 7.38
C ARG A 171 -19.24 4.14 7.02
N GLU A 172 -19.18 5.45 7.23
CA GLU A 172 -20.24 6.39 6.81
C GLU A 172 -20.31 6.56 5.29
N LEU A 173 -19.21 6.27 4.61
CA LEU A 173 -19.09 6.27 3.15
C LEU A 173 -19.41 4.89 2.56
N MET A 174 -19.34 3.84 3.39
CA MET A 174 -19.71 2.47 3.04
C MET A 174 -21.19 2.23 3.36
N ARG A 175 -21.92 1.59 2.44
CA ARG A 175 -23.29 1.16 2.69
C ARG A 175 -23.30 -0.19 3.40
N SER A 176 -22.80 -0.24 4.64
CA SER A 176 -22.81 -1.48 5.44
C SER A 176 -24.21 -2.12 5.44
N ASP A 177 -25.27 -1.31 5.55
CA ASP A 177 -26.67 -1.74 5.53
C ASP A 177 -27.10 -2.44 4.22
N LYS A 178 -26.40 -2.21 3.11
CA LYS A 178 -26.64 -2.86 1.81
C LYS A 178 -25.78 -4.10 1.59
N ILE A 179 -24.79 -4.37 2.46
CA ILE A 179 -24.04 -5.63 2.42
C ILE A 179 -25.03 -6.77 2.66
N SER A 180 -25.09 -7.70 1.70
CA SER A 180 -26.01 -8.83 1.77
C SER A 180 -25.79 -9.65 3.04
N GLN A 181 -26.87 -10.23 3.56
CA GLN A 181 -26.77 -11.09 4.75
C GLN A 181 -25.82 -12.29 4.52
N LYS A 182 -25.72 -12.78 3.28
CA LYS A 182 -24.75 -13.81 2.88
C LYS A 182 -23.30 -13.35 3.11
N TRP A 183 -22.99 -12.14 2.68
CA TRP A 183 -21.65 -11.55 2.85
C TRP A 183 -21.33 -11.26 4.31
N ARG A 184 -22.31 -10.74 5.07
CA ARG A 184 -22.16 -10.56 6.52
C ARG A 184 -21.94 -11.89 7.25
N ALA A 185 -22.67 -12.93 6.86
CA ALA A 185 -22.52 -14.26 7.45
C ALA A 185 -21.14 -14.87 7.12
N PHE A 186 -20.69 -14.75 5.88
CA PHE A 186 -19.36 -15.18 5.46
C PHE A 186 -18.26 -14.43 6.22
N GLU A 187 -18.34 -13.10 6.31
CA GLU A 187 -17.38 -12.32 7.08
C GLU A 187 -17.40 -12.68 8.57
N ALA A 188 -18.58 -12.87 9.17
CA ALA A 188 -18.70 -13.29 10.56
C ALA A 188 -18.06 -14.66 10.82
N GLU A 189 -18.17 -15.60 9.88
CA GLU A 189 -17.52 -16.91 9.92
C GLU A 189 -15.99 -16.76 9.83
N ILE A 190 -15.48 -15.98 8.88
CA ILE A 190 -14.04 -15.68 8.75
C ILE A 190 -13.51 -14.96 9.99
N ARG A 191 -14.28 -14.02 10.53
CA ARG A 191 -13.96 -13.30 11.76
C ARG A 191 -13.84 -14.24 12.93
N HIS A 192 -14.82 -15.11 13.12
CA HIS A 192 -14.78 -16.14 14.15
C HIS A 192 -13.54 -17.03 14.01
N ILE A 193 -13.24 -17.53 12.80
CA ILE A 193 -12.05 -18.35 12.53
C ILE A 193 -10.73 -17.61 12.81
N SER A 194 -10.67 -16.31 12.49
CA SER A 194 -9.46 -15.49 12.66
C SER A 194 -9.24 -14.99 14.10
N GLU A 195 -10.32 -14.84 14.87
CA GLU A 195 -10.31 -14.34 16.25
C GLU A 195 -10.39 -15.47 17.27
N GLU A 196 -10.74 -16.70 16.86
CA GLU A 196 -10.48 -17.91 17.63
C GLU A 196 -8.97 -18.09 17.82
N PRO A 197 -8.49 -18.45 19.03
CA PRO A 197 -7.11 -18.86 19.23
C PRO A 197 -6.87 -20.18 18.48
N GLY A 198 -6.42 -20.06 17.24
CA GLY A 198 -6.31 -21.13 16.25
C GLY A 198 -5.12 -20.94 15.31
N PRO A 199 -5.06 -21.64 14.16
CA PRO A 199 -3.83 -21.94 13.39
C PRO A 199 -2.93 -20.75 13.01
N PHE A 200 -3.43 -19.52 13.01
CA PHE A 200 -2.61 -18.31 12.84
C PHE A 200 -1.70 -18.01 14.05
N GLN A 201 -2.16 -18.25 15.29
CA GLN A 201 -1.29 -18.19 16.48
C GLN A 201 -0.23 -19.27 16.45
N TRP A 202 -0.57 -20.48 16.01
CA TRP A 202 0.42 -21.56 15.79
C TRP A 202 1.43 -21.19 14.70
N TRP A 203 1.00 -20.49 13.65
CA TRP A 203 1.89 -20.05 12.58
C TRP A 203 2.86 -18.96 13.07
N ASP A 204 2.38 -18.00 13.87
CA ASP A 204 3.24 -16.96 14.45
C ASP A 204 4.15 -17.50 15.56
N GLU A 205 3.70 -18.47 16.36
CA GLU A 205 4.56 -19.20 17.29
C GLU A 205 5.62 -20.03 16.56
N GLN A 206 5.26 -20.74 15.48
CA GLN A 206 6.21 -21.45 14.62
C GLN A 206 7.25 -20.50 13.99
N LYS A 207 6.81 -19.33 13.50
CA LYS A 207 7.72 -18.28 12.98
C LYS A 207 8.67 -17.78 14.06
N GLN A 208 8.18 -17.55 15.27
CA GLN A 208 8.99 -17.07 16.39
C GLN A 208 9.99 -18.14 16.85
N ILE A 209 9.58 -19.42 16.87
CA ILE A 209 10.46 -20.58 17.14
C ILE A 209 11.53 -20.72 16.06
N MET A 210 11.18 -20.61 14.77
CA MET A 210 12.15 -20.68 13.67
C MET A 210 13.15 -19.52 13.70
N PHE A 211 12.68 -18.30 13.99
CA PHE A 211 13.53 -17.12 14.10
C PHE A 211 14.52 -17.22 15.25
N GLU A 212 14.07 -17.63 16.44
CA GLU A 212 14.96 -17.83 17.59
C GLU A 212 15.90 -19.04 17.39
N GLY A 213 15.47 -20.08 16.67
CA GLY A 213 16.32 -21.20 16.25
C GLY A 213 17.45 -20.76 15.30
N LEU A 214 17.12 -19.95 14.29
CA LEU A 214 18.09 -19.36 13.36
C LEU A 214 19.10 -18.46 14.08
N LYS A 215 18.62 -17.60 14.98
CA LYS A 215 19.45 -16.71 15.82
C LYS A 215 20.38 -17.49 16.75
N SER A 216 19.91 -18.59 17.33
CA SER A 216 20.72 -19.52 18.15
C SER A 216 21.81 -20.23 17.34
N SER A 217 21.50 -20.72 16.14
CA SER A 217 22.48 -21.32 15.23
C SER A 217 23.52 -20.33 14.73
N LEU A 218 23.12 -19.10 14.41
CA LEU A 218 24.04 -18.03 13.99
C LEU A 218 24.99 -17.64 15.13
N ASN A 219 24.51 -17.55 16.37
CA ASN A 219 25.36 -17.26 17.53
C ASN A 219 26.32 -18.41 17.90
N LYS A 220 25.97 -19.67 17.60
CA LYS A 220 26.87 -20.81 17.80
C LYS A 220 28.00 -20.88 16.77
N ASN A 221 27.80 -20.34 15.58
CA ASN A 221 28.81 -20.31 14.50
C ASN A 221 29.75 -19.09 14.56
N ILE A 222 29.61 -18.22 15.57
CA ILE A 222 30.45 -17.03 15.80
C ILE A 222 31.40 -17.22 17.02
N ARG A 223 31.57 -18.45 17.51
CA ARG A 223 32.60 -18.81 18.50
C ARG A 223 33.67 -19.72 17.93
#